data_AF-A0A1E4M542-F1
#
_entry.id   AF-A0A1E4M542-F1
#
_cell.length_a   1.000
_cell.length_b   1.000
_cell.length_c   1.000
_cell.angle_alpha   90.00
_cell.angle_beta   90.00
_cell.angle_gamma   90.00
#
_symmetry.space_group_name_H-M   'P 1'
#
loop_
_entity.id
_entity.type
_entity.pdbx_description
1 polymer ?
#
loop_
_entity_poly.entity_id
_entity_poly.type
_entity_poly.pdbx_seq_one_letter_code
_entity_poly.pdbx_strand_id
1 'polypeptide(L)'
;MTKATLTGRQVGAAVLAGIFGHLLFAAGWIILALSLLGGTILAILGGTVKDAGDAAQIFGAANGIVLGLVIAAVVLVVIGFVVSGLILRGGTVRKPWGTSLTAIIIAAIVDIPVIAAYLAIARATEGSFILIALVGTLVVGVLVWLWMTWAHRGPAAPETIAVPVPARPADPSIDVKRD
;
A
#
# COMPACT_ATOMS: atom_id res chain seq x y z
N MET A 1 4.32 -18.31 -19.99
CA MET A 1 4.90 -16.98 -20.27
C MET A 1 5.76 -16.56 -19.09
N THR A 2 7.04 -16.32 -19.30
CA THR A 2 7.97 -15.87 -18.25
C THR A 2 7.71 -14.39 -17.94
N LYS A 3 7.60 -14.02 -16.67
CA LYS A 3 7.41 -12.61 -16.24
C LYS A 3 8.77 -11.95 -16.03
N ALA A 4 8.90 -10.66 -16.34
CA ALA A 4 10.13 -9.89 -16.12
C ALA A 4 10.55 -9.91 -14.65
N THR A 5 11.83 -9.77 -14.32
CA THR A 5 12.28 -9.58 -12.94
C THR A 5 12.11 -8.12 -12.53
N LEU A 6 11.94 -7.85 -11.24
CA LEU A 6 11.95 -6.48 -10.72
C LEU A 6 13.39 -5.98 -10.65
N THR A 7 13.62 -4.75 -11.11
CA THR A 7 14.91 -4.08 -10.91
C THR A 7 15.07 -3.66 -9.45
N GLY A 8 16.33 -3.49 -8.98
CA GLY A 8 16.58 -3.01 -7.61
C GLY A 8 15.89 -1.68 -7.28
N ARG A 9 15.78 -0.78 -8.27
CA ARG A 9 15.03 0.49 -8.14
C ARG A 9 13.53 0.26 -7.92
N GLN A 10 12.93 -0.68 -8.65
CA GLN A 10 11.50 -1.03 -8.49
C GLN A 10 11.25 -1.72 -7.14
N VAL A 11 12.17 -2.57 -6.70
CA VAL A 11 12.11 -3.21 -5.37
C VAL A 11 12.18 -2.14 -4.28
N GLY A 12 13.18 -1.24 -4.34
CA GLY A 12 13.32 -0.16 -3.36
C GLY A 12 12.10 0.77 -3.31
N ALA A 13 11.56 1.15 -4.48
CA ALA A 13 10.34 1.93 -4.54
C ALA A 13 9.12 1.18 -3.96
N ALA A 14 9.00 -0.12 -4.21
CA ALA A 14 7.91 -0.92 -3.64
C ALA A 14 8.00 -1.01 -2.11
N VAL A 15 9.21 -1.18 -1.56
CA VAL A 15 9.44 -1.17 -0.10
C VAL A 15 9.03 0.17 0.50
N LEU A 16 9.53 1.28 -0.05
CA LEU A 16 9.20 2.62 0.45
C LEU A 16 7.70 2.93 0.31
N ALA A 17 7.11 2.56 -0.83
CA ALA A 17 5.69 2.72 -1.07
C ALA A 17 4.83 1.89 -0.11
N GLY A 18 5.30 0.69 0.27
CA GLY A 18 4.67 -0.15 1.28
C GLY A 18 4.77 0.45 2.67
N ILE A 19 5.93 0.97 3.07
CA ILE A 19 6.10 1.63 4.38
C ILE A 19 5.20 2.86 4.48
N PHE A 20 5.39 3.86 3.63
CA PHE A 20 4.67 5.13 3.76
C PHE A 20 3.20 5.02 3.37
N GLY A 21 2.91 4.26 2.30
CA GLY A 21 1.55 4.03 1.85
C GLY A 21 0.72 3.26 2.86
N HIS A 22 1.25 2.15 3.41
CA HIS A 22 0.52 1.35 4.40
C HIS A 22 0.40 2.10 5.73
N LEU A 23 1.42 2.81 6.22
CA LEU A 23 1.28 3.57 7.48
C LEU A 23 0.15 4.60 7.43
N LEU A 24 0.08 5.38 6.34
CA LEU A 24 -0.99 6.36 6.15
C LEU A 24 -2.35 5.69 5.99
N PHE A 25 -2.41 4.60 5.21
CA PHE A 25 -3.60 3.79 5.06
C PHE A 25 -4.08 3.22 6.40
N ALA A 26 -3.21 2.56 7.17
CA ALA A 26 -3.51 1.95 8.45
C ALA A 26 -3.96 2.99 9.48
N ALA A 27 -3.32 4.16 9.52
CA ALA A 27 -3.78 5.26 10.37
C ALA A 27 -5.22 5.66 10.03
N GLY A 28 -5.51 5.87 8.74
CA GLY A 28 -6.87 6.16 8.29
C GLY A 28 -7.86 5.02 8.58
N TRP A 29 -7.45 3.77 8.33
CA TRP A 29 -8.26 2.57 8.55
C TRP A 29 -8.61 2.37 10.02
N ILE A 30 -7.66 2.62 10.93
CA ILE A 30 -7.88 2.56 12.39
C ILE A 30 -8.83 3.67 12.82
N ILE A 31 -8.62 4.91 12.38
CA ILE A 31 -9.52 6.03 12.71
C ILE A 31 -10.94 5.72 12.22
N LEU A 32 -11.07 5.15 11.01
CA LEU A 32 -12.36 4.75 10.46
C LEU A 32 -13.01 3.65 11.31
N ALA A 33 -12.27 2.60 11.65
CA ALA A 33 -12.76 1.50 12.48
C ALA A 33 -13.21 1.98 13.87
N LEU A 34 -12.43 2.85 14.51
CA LEU A 34 -12.78 3.44 15.81
C LEU A 34 -14.00 4.35 15.70
N SER A 35 -14.11 5.14 14.63
CA SER A 35 -15.26 6.03 14.41
C SER A 35 -16.55 5.24 14.17
N LEU A 36 -16.47 4.16 13.38
CA LEU A 36 -17.61 3.28 13.11
C LEU A 36 -18.02 2.49 14.35
N LEU A 37 -17.06 1.93 15.09
CA LEU A 37 -17.33 1.19 16.32
C LEU A 37 -17.89 2.11 17.41
N GLY A 38 -17.27 3.26 17.62
CA GLY A 38 -17.73 4.27 18.58
C GLY A 38 -19.12 4.80 18.23
N GLY A 39 -19.36 5.11 16.94
CA GLY A 39 -20.69 5.50 16.46
C GLY A 39 -21.74 4.42 16.66
N THR A 40 -21.39 3.15 16.42
CA THR A 40 -22.30 2.01 16.64
C THR A 40 -22.64 1.83 18.11
N ILE A 41 -21.65 1.90 19.01
CA ILE A 41 -21.85 1.80 20.46
C ILE A 41 -22.75 2.95 20.95
N LEU A 42 -22.50 4.18 20.51
CA LEU A 42 -23.31 5.34 20.87
C LEU A 42 -24.74 5.24 20.33
N ALA A 43 -24.93 4.71 19.12
CA ALA A 43 -26.26 4.48 18.56
C ALA A 43 -27.06 3.46 19.38
N ILE A 44 -26.43 2.36 19.81
CA ILE A 44 -27.06 1.35 20.68
C ILE A 44 -27.41 1.96 22.05
N LEU A 45 -26.46 2.68 22.67
CA LEU A 45 -26.64 3.25 24.00
C LEU A 45 -27.67 4.40 24.01
N GLY A 46 -27.61 5.31 23.05
CA GLY A 46 -28.55 6.42 23.00
C GLY A 46 -29.93 6.06 22.44
N GLY A 47 -30.08 4.94 21.73
CA GLY A 47 -31.38 4.29 21.51
C GLY A 47 -32.03 3.77 22.81
N THR A 48 -31.26 3.68 23.91
CA THR A 48 -31.73 3.25 25.24
C THR A 48 -32.08 4.44 26.16
N VAL A 49 -31.74 5.68 25.78
CA VAL A 49 -31.99 6.89 26.59
C VAL A 49 -33.42 7.39 26.35
N LYS A 50 -34.24 7.48 27.41
CA LYS A 50 -35.67 7.79 27.34
C LYS A 50 -36.00 9.29 27.26
N ASP A 51 -35.04 10.18 27.48
CA ASP A 51 -35.25 11.63 27.47
C ASP A 51 -34.63 12.30 26.23
N ALA A 52 -35.49 12.84 25.37
CA ALA A 52 -35.13 13.33 24.03
C ALA A 52 -34.35 14.66 24.01
N GLY A 53 -34.36 15.42 25.11
CA GLY A 53 -33.74 16.75 25.20
C GLY A 53 -32.21 16.72 25.33
N ASP A 54 -31.69 15.93 26.28
CA ASP A 54 -30.25 15.78 26.52
C ASP A 54 -29.57 14.91 25.45
N ALA A 55 -30.31 13.93 24.92
CA ALA A 55 -29.86 13.13 23.80
C ALA A 55 -29.52 14.00 22.58
N ALA A 56 -30.37 14.97 22.21
CA ALA A 56 -30.18 15.78 21.00
C ALA A 56 -28.90 16.65 21.02
N GLN A 57 -28.53 17.22 22.16
CA GLN A 57 -27.28 18.00 22.29
C GLN A 57 -26.03 17.11 22.27
N ILE A 58 -26.08 15.97 22.97
CA ILE A 58 -24.98 15.00 22.99
C ILE A 58 -24.78 14.39 21.60
N PHE A 59 -25.86 14.04 20.90
CA PHE A 59 -25.81 13.52 19.54
C PHE A 59 -25.39 14.58 18.51
N GLY A 60 -25.81 15.84 18.67
CA GLY A 60 -25.40 16.94 17.79
C GLY A 60 -23.89 17.21 17.86
N ALA A 61 -23.31 17.27 19.05
CA ALA A 61 -21.87 17.46 19.25
C ALA A 61 -21.06 16.21 18.86
N ALA A 62 -21.55 15.01 19.20
CA ALA A 62 -20.90 13.75 18.83
C ALA A 62 -20.89 13.51 17.31
N ASN A 63 -21.96 13.88 16.60
CA ASN A 63 -22.02 13.73 15.14
C ASN A 63 -20.98 14.58 14.40
N GLY A 64 -20.72 15.80 14.85
CA GLY A 64 -19.68 16.66 14.24
C GLY A 64 -18.27 16.08 14.38
N ILE A 65 -17.95 15.54 15.56
CA ILE A 65 -16.65 14.92 15.84
C ILE A 65 -16.49 13.62 15.02
N VAL A 66 -17.51 12.76 15.01
CA VAL A 66 -17.48 11.50 14.25
C VAL A 66 -17.35 11.78 12.75
N LEU A 67 -18.10 12.74 12.21
CA LEU A 67 -17.98 13.13 10.80
C LEU A 67 -16.58 13.67 10.47
N GLY A 68 -16.02 14.52 11.35
CA GLY A 68 -14.66 15.03 11.20
C GLY A 68 -13.60 13.91 11.19
N LEU A 69 -13.73 12.91 12.07
CA LEU A 69 -12.84 11.76 12.11
C LEU A 69 -12.97 10.86 10.88
N VAL A 70 -14.20 10.63 10.39
CA VAL A 70 -14.44 9.89 9.15
C VAL A 70 -13.81 10.61 7.96
N ILE A 71 -13.96 11.94 7.86
CA ILE A 71 -13.32 12.74 6.81
C ILE A 71 -11.80 12.62 6.91
N ALA A 72 -11.23 12.80 8.11
CA ALA A 72 -9.78 12.67 8.33
C ALA A 72 -9.26 11.28 7.95
N ALA A 73 -10.01 10.22 8.29
CA ALA A 73 -9.70 8.84 7.93
C ALA A 73 -9.66 8.64 6.42
N VAL A 74 -10.69 9.10 5.71
CA VAL A 74 -10.75 9.01 4.23
C VAL A 74 -9.60 9.79 3.60
N VAL A 75 -9.32 11.00 4.09
CA VAL A 75 -8.21 11.82 3.62
C VAL A 75 -6.88 11.08 3.80
N LEU A 76 -6.62 10.47 4.95
CA LEU A 76 -5.40 9.69 5.19
C LEU A 76 -5.26 8.50 4.23
N VAL A 77 -6.35 7.77 3.96
CA VAL A 77 -6.36 6.68 2.98
C VAL A 77 -6.01 7.21 1.58
N VAL A 78 -6.62 8.33 1.17
CA VAL A 78 -6.33 8.97 -0.12
C VAL A 78 -4.88 9.46 -0.20
N ILE A 79 -4.36 10.07 0.85
CA ILE A 79 -2.95 10.49 0.91
C ILE A 79 -2.04 9.26 0.81
N GLY A 80 -2.35 8.17 1.53
CA GLY A 80 -1.59 6.91 1.44
C GLY A 80 -1.55 6.35 0.02
N PHE A 81 -2.68 6.34 -0.67
CA PHE A 81 -2.76 5.99 -2.10
C PHE A 81 -1.88 6.91 -2.96
N VAL A 82 -2.01 8.22 -2.80
CA VAL A 82 -1.28 9.19 -3.63
C VAL A 82 0.23 9.10 -3.39
N VAL A 83 0.68 9.15 -2.14
CA VAL A 83 2.09 9.04 -1.74
C VAL A 83 2.69 7.76 -2.29
N SER A 84 2.00 6.64 -2.10
CA SER A 84 2.45 5.35 -2.59
C SER A 84 2.55 5.29 -4.12
N GLY A 85 1.51 5.77 -4.83
CA GLY A 85 1.52 5.85 -6.29
C GLY A 85 2.65 6.72 -6.84
N LEU A 86 2.95 7.85 -6.19
CA LEU A 86 4.07 8.73 -6.57
C LEU A 86 5.44 8.06 -6.35
N ILE A 87 5.64 7.37 -5.23
CA ILE A 87 6.88 6.62 -4.96
C ILE A 87 7.09 5.54 -6.02
N LEU A 88 6.05 4.73 -6.30
CA LEU A 88 6.10 3.69 -7.32
C LEU A 88 6.37 4.25 -8.73
N ARG A 89 5.79 5.42 -9.04
CA ARG A 89 6.03 6.13 -10.30
C ARG A 89 7.48 6.59 -10.40
N GLY A 90 8.04 7.15 -9.32
CA GLY A 90 9.46 7.52 -9.23
C GLY A 90 10.40 6.31 -9.37
N GLY A 91 9.95 5.14 -8.93
CA GLY A 91 10.61 3.84 -9.11
C GLY A 91 10.45 3.20 -10.49
N THR A 92 9.83 3.89 -11.46
CA THR A 92 9.53 3.39 -12.82
C THR A 92 8.79 2.04 -12.83
N VAL A 93 7.89 1.84 -11.86
CA VAL A 93 6.98 0.69 -11.83
C VAL A 93 5.95 0.83 -12.95
N ARG A 94 5.65 -0.26 -13.69
CA ARG A 94 4.83 -0.23 -14.91
C ARG A 94 3.42 0.36 -14.72
N LYS A 95 2.76 0.04 -13.60
CA LYS A 95 1.38 0.45 -13.29
C LYS A 95 1.30 1.01 -11.87
N PRO A 96 1.90 2.18 -11.59
CA PRO A 96 2.11 2.63 -10.22
C PRO A 96 0.78 2.85 -9.48
N TRP A 97 -0.19 3.49 -10.14
CA TRP A 97 -1.53 3.74 -9.58
C TRP A 97 -2.36 2.46 -9.42
N GLY A 98 -2.32 1.55 -10.40
CA GLY A 98 -3.00 0.26 -10.30
C GLY A 98 -2.43 -0.60 -9.18
N THR A 99 -1.10 -0.67 -9.06
CA THR A 99 -0.41 -1.36 -7.97
C THR A 99 -0.79 -0.78 -6.62
N SER A 100 -0.80 0.55 -6.46
CA SER A 100 -1.14 1.20 -5.19
C SER A 100 -2.60 0.96 -4.79
N LEU A 101 -3.55 1.10 -5.73
CA LEU A 101 -4.96 0.85 -5.46
C LEU A 101 -5.20 -0.61 -5.05
N THR A 102 -4.67 -1.57 -5.81
CA THR A 102 -4.83 -2.99 -5.48
C THR A 102 -4.15 -3.34 -4.17
N ALA A 103 -2.99 -2.75 -3.87
CA ALA A 103 -2.32 -2.94 -2.59
C ALA A 103 -3.16 -2.45 -1.41
N ILE A 104 -3.78 -1.28 -1.51
CA ILE A 104 -4.68 -0.76 -0.47
C ILE A 104 -5.90 -1.67 -0.28
N ILE A 105 -6.52 -2.13 -1.36
CA ILE A 105 -7.67 -3.04 -1.28
C ILE A 105 -7.26 -4.35 -0.57
N ILE A 106 -6.12 -4.92 -0.94
CA ILE A 106 -5.61 -6.14 -0.30
C ILE A 106 -5.25 -5.89 1.15
N ALA A 107 -4.58 -4.77 1.46
CA ALA A 107 -4.23 -4.39 2.82
C ALA A 107 -5.49 -4.26 3.70
N ALA A 108 -6.56 -3.63 3.20
CA ALA A 108 -7.83 -3.52 3.93
C ALA A 108 -8.42 -4.89 4.33
N ILE A 109 -8.28 -5.90 3.47
CA ILE A 109 -8.77 -7.25 3.74
C ILE A 109 -7.82 -7.99 4.69
N VAL A 110 -6.51 -7.89 4.46
CA VAL A 110 -5.46 -8.60 5.21
C VAL A 110 -5.32 -8.05 6.62
N ASP A 111 -5.49 -6.75 6.83
CA ASP A 111 -5.31 -6.10 8.13
C ASP A 111 -6.31 -6.62 9.17
N ILE A 112 -7.52 -7.04 8.76
CA ILE A 112 -8.55 -7.57 9.67
C ILE A 112 -8.06 -8.81 10.46
N PRO A 113 -7.69 -9.94 9.81
CA PRO A 113 -7.16 -11.09 10.53
C PRO A 113 -5.78 -10.83 11.14
N VAL A 114 -4.98 -9.94 10.54
CA VAL A 114 -3.64 -9.62 11.02
C VAL A 114 -3.67 -8.88 12.37
N ILE A 115 -4.63 -7.97 12.60
CA ILE A 115 -4.81 -7.33 13.91
C ILE A 115 -5.11 -8.37 15.00
N ALA A 116 -5.93 -9.39 14.69
CA ALA A 116 -6.20 -10.48 15.63
C ALA A 116 -4.92 -11.28 15.94
N ALA A 117 -4.07 -11.52 14.92
CA ALA A 117 -2.77 -12.15 15.13
C ALA A 117 -1.85 -11.29 16.02
N TYR A 118 -1.79 -9.97 15.82
CA TYR A 118 -1.00 -9.08 16.68
C TYR A 118 -1.46 -9.11 18.14
N LEU A 119 -2.77 -9.11 18.36
CA LEU A 119 -3.34 -9.23 19.70
C LEU A 119 -3.00 -10.59 20.34
N ALA A 120 -3.09 -11.68 19.58
CA ALA A 120 -2.74 -13.01 20.06
C ALA A 120 -1.26 -13.10 20.44
N ILE A 121 -0.35 -12.56 19.60
CA ILE A 121 1.09 -12.53 19.88
C ILE A 121 1.36 -11.69 21.13
N ALA A 122 0.79 -10.49 21.23
CA ALA A 122 0.98 -9.62 22.38
C ALA A 122 0.56 -10.28 23.69
N ARG A 123 -0.55 -11.03 23.68
CA ARG A 123 -1.02 -11.79 24.85
C ARG A 123 -0.13 -12.99 25.16
N ALA A 124 0.36 -13.70 24.15
CA ALA A 124 1.20 -14.87 24.33
C ALA A 124 2.62 -14.56 24.81
N THR A 125 3.14 -13.36 24.49
CA THR A 125 4.50 -12.95 24.84
C THR A 125 4.56 -11.93 25.98
N GLU A 126 3.41 -11.56 26.55
CA GLU A 126 3.26 -10.40 27.45
C GLU A 126 3.89 -9.11 26.85
N GLY A 127 3.95 -9.04 25.52
CA GLY A 127 4.61 -7.99 24.77
C GLY A 127 3.70 -6.78 24.53
N SER A 128 4.32 -5.64 24.20
CA SER A 128 3.57 -4.44 23.82
C SER A 128 2.83 -4.66 22.50
N PHE A 129 1.50 -4.65 22.57
CA PHE A 129 0.64 -4.69 21.38
C PHE A 129 0.99 -3.58 20.37
N ILE A 130 1.29 -2.37 20.85
CA ILE A 130 1.63 -1.22 20.00
C ILE A 130 2.89 -1.51 19.18
N LEU A 131 3.94 -2.03 19.81
CA LEU A 131 5.19 -2.34 19.11
C LEU A 131 5.00 -3.49 18.10
N ILE A 132 4.29 -4.54 18.50
CA ILE A 132 3.99 -5.68 17.62
C ILE A 132 3.16 -5.24 16.42
N ALA A 133 2.12 -4.44 16.65
CA ALA A 133 1.28 -3.90 15.59
C ALA A 133 2.09 -2.98 14.67
N LEU A 134 2.91 -2.08 15.21
CA LEU A 134 3.72 -1.17 14.40
C LEU A 134 4.69 -1.94 13.47
N VAL A 135 5.48 -2.85 14.03
CA VAL A 135 6.45 -3.65 13.26
C VAL A 135 5.71 -4.54 12.26
N GLY A 136 4.64 -5.19 12.70
CA GLY A 136 3.82 -6.03 11.84
C GLY A 136 3.25 -5.25 10.67
N THR A 137 2.66 -4.08 10.90
CA THR A 137 2.08 -3.22 9.86
C THR A 137 3.12 -2.81 8.82
N LEU A 138 4.35 -2.50 9.25
CA LEU A 138 5.46 -2.22 8.33
C LEU A 138 5.79 -3.43 7.46
N VAL A 139 5.91 -4.62 8.07
CA VAL A 139 6.20 -5.85 7.35
C VAL A 139 5.10 -6.18 6.35
N VAL A 140 3.83 -6.13 6.77
CA VAL A 140 2.69 -6.38 5.89
C VAL A 140 2.66 -5.38 4.73
N GLY A 141 2.85 -4.09 5.00
CA GLY A 141 2.93 -3.06 3.96
C GLY A 141 4.02 -3.31 2.95
N VAL A 142 5.23 -3.65 3.40
CA VAL A 142 6.33 -4.00 2.49
C VAL A 142 5.98 -5.21 1.63
N LEU A 143 5.45 -6.28 2.25
CA LEU A 143 5.14 -7.53 1.55
C LEU A 143 4.00 -7.36 0.53
N VAL A 144 2.92 -6.68 0.90
CA VAL A 144 1.77 -6.45 0.01
C VAL A 144 2.19 -5.60 -1.19
N TRP A 145 2.98 -4.54 -0.98
CA TRP A 145 3.42 -3.68 -2.08
C TRP A 145 4.44 -4.35 -2.99
N LEU A 146 5.37 -5.12 -2.44
CA LEU A 146 6.29 -5.94 -3.23
C LEU A 146 5.51 -6.96 -4.06
N TRP A 147 4.55 -7.65 -3.44
CA TRP A 147 3.73 -8.64 -4.11
C TRP A 147 2.92 -8.02 -5.24
N MET A 148 2.29 -6.85 -5.02
CA MET A 148 1.51 -6.16 -6.07
C MET A 148 2.39 -5.59 -7.17
N THR A 149 3.57 -5.07 -6.84
CA THR A 149 4.55 -4.59 -7.83
C THR A 149 5.02 -5.76 -8.71
N TRP A 150 5.28 -6.91 -8.09
CA TRP A 150 5.63 -8.15 -8.78
C TRP A 150 4.46 -8.68 -9.62
N ALA A 151 3.23 -8.65 -9.11
CA ALA A 151 2.06 -9.17 -9.82
C ALA A 151 1.81 -8.41 -11.13
N HIS A 152 1.97 -7.08 -11.11
CA HIS A 152 1.77 -6.17 -12.24
C HIS A 152 2.98 -6.04 -13.19
N ARG A 153 4.03 -6.85 -13.01
CA ARG A 153 5.17 -6.83 -13.92
C ARG A 153 4.81 -7.41 -15.29
N GLY A 154 5.43 -6.86 -16.32
CA GLY A 154 5.20 -7.28 -17.70
C GLY A 154 5.77 -8.66 -18.05
N PRO A 155 5.47 -9.16 -19.26
CA PRO A 155 6.20 -10.30 -19.79
C PRO A 155 7.69 -9.99 -19.83
N ALA A 156 8.52 -11.01 -19.58
CA ALA A 156 9.95 -10.90 -19.86
C ALA A 156 10.12 -10.58 -21.35
N ALA A 157 11.10 -9.73 -21.68
CA ALA A 157 11.47 -9.55 -23.07
C ALA A 157 11.81 -10.94 -23.65
N PRO A 158 11.38 -11.27 -24.88
CA PRO A 158 11.91 -12.45 -25.54
C PRO A 158 13.44 -12.33 -25.54
N GLU A 159 14.13 -13.42 -25.24
CA GLU A 159 15.57 -13.51 -25.51
C GLU A 159 15.75 -13.10 -26.97
N THR A 160 16.21 -11.89 -27.20
CA THR A 160 16.78 -11.51 -28.48
C THR A 160 17.99 -12.40 -28.62
N ILE A 161 17.82 -13.53 -29.31
CA ILE A 161 18.93 -14.22 -29.93
C ILE A 161 19.65 -13.12 -30.70
N ALA A 162 20.83 -12.73 -30.22
CA ALA A 162 21.68 -11.80 -30.92
C ALA A 162 21.95 -12.46 -32.27
N VAL A 163 21.24 -12.03 -33.31
CA VAL A 163 21.59 -12.40 -34.67
C VAL A 163 23.01 -11.88 -34.84
N PRO A 164 24.02 -12.75 -35.05
CA PRO A 164 25.37 -12.28 -35.29
C PRO A 164 25.28 -11.34 -36.48
N VAL A 165 25.62 -10.07 -36.29
CA VAL A 165 25.79 -9.16 -37.42
C VAL A 165 26.88 -9.79 -38.27
N PRO A 166 26.62 -10.22 -39.52
CA PRO A 166 27.66 -10.77 -40.35
C PRO A 166 28.74 -9.69 -40.46
N ALA A 167 29.98 -10.04 -40.10
CA ALA A 167 31.11 -9.15 -40.26
C ALA A 167 31.10 -8.64 -41.71
N ARG A 168 31.10 -7.32 -41.88
CA ARG A 168 31.22 -6.70 -43.20
C ARG A 168 32.46 -7.31 -43.87
N PRO A 169 32.35 -7.88 -45.08
CA PRO A 169 33.52 -8.35 -45.80
C PRO A 169 34.54 -7.23 -45.87
N ALA A 170 35.81 -7.53 -45.55
CA ALA A 170 36.89 -6.58 -45.76
C ALA A 170 36.83 -6.15 -47.22
N ASP A 171 36.62 -4.86 -47.46
CA ASP A 171 36.58 -4.30 -48.80
C ASP A 171 38.00 -4.37 -49.39
N PRO A 172 38.25 -5.21 -50.41
CA PRO A 172 39.58 -5.35 -50.97
C PRO A 172 40.02 -4.11 -51.77
N SER A 173 39.17 -3.08 -51.92
CA SER A 173 39.50 -1.90 -52.72
C SER A 173 40.33 -0.84 -51.99
N ILE A 174 40.67 -1.04 -50.70
CA ILE A 174 41.54 -0.10 -49.96
C ILE A 174 42.99 -0.59 -50.06
N ASP A 175 43.54 -0.57 -51.28
CA ASP A 175 44.98 -0.59 -51.51
C ASP A 175 45.49 0.84 -51.26
N VAL A 176 45.89 1.13 -50.02
CA VAL A 176 46.57 2.38 -49.69
C VAL A 176 47.95 2.31 -50.33
N LYS A 177 48.11 2.92 -51.51
CA LYS A 177 49.42 3.31 -52.02
C LYS A 177 50.08 4.22 -50.98
N ARG A 178 51.09 3.69 -50.29
CA ARG A 178 52.08 4.47 -49.57
C ARG A 178 53.18 4.81 -50.58
N ASP A 179 53.10 6.01 -51.12
CA ASP A 179 54.24 6.68 -51.76
C ASP A 179 55.07 7.42 -50.69
#